data_AF-A0A4Q3ANA8-F1
#
_entry.id   AF-A0A4Q3ANA8-F1
#
_cell.length_a   1.000
_cell.length_b   1.000
_cell.length_c   1.000
_cell.angle_alpha   90.00
_cell.angle_beta   90.00
_cell.angle_gamma   90.00
#
_symmetry.space_group_name_H-M   'P 1'
#
loop_
_entity.id
_entity.type
_entity.pdbx_description
1 polymer ?
#
loop_
_entity_poly.entity_id
_entity_poly.type
_entity_poly.pdbx_seq_one_letter_code
_entity_poly.pdbx_strand_id
1 'polypeptide(L)'
;MKHHHAVESNGSLEMRAPPLDSRHMSALSKLGEARIDEAIASGELTPPPAGTECDLEAYFQAPAGWRSGFAMLKGHGFAPPEIELLKQAEKLEGQLIDSGDAAERMRLRREIDELRVRFRMALERMRSD
;
A
#
# COMPACT_ATOMS: atom_id res chain seq x y z
N MET A 1 -23.18 45.06 39.43
CA MET A 1 -23.84 43.79 39.77
C MET A 1 -23.34 42.76 38.77
N LYS A 2 -22.63 41.74 39.25
CA LYS A 2 -22.01 40.69 38.42
C LYS A 2 -23.10 39.77 37.90
N HIS A 3 -23.16 39.51 36.60
CA HIS A 3 -23.86 38.33 36.07
C HIS A 3 -22.85 37.41 35.39
N HIS A 4 -22.82 36.21 35.93
CA HIS A 4 -22.01 35.06 35.60
C HIS A 4 -22.48 34.38 34.30
N HIS A 5 -21.48 33.88 33.56
CA HIS A 5 -21.40 32.55 32.93
C HIS A 5 -22.60 31.99 32.13
N ALA A 6 -22.37 31.76 30.83
CA ALA A 6 -22.35 30.41 30.25
C ALA A 6 -21.71 30.47 28.86
N VAL A 7 -20.50 29.91 28.76
CA VAL A 7 -19.89 29.53 27.49
C VAL A 7 -20.53 28.20 27.12
N GLU A 8 -21.31 28.17 26.04
CA GLU A 8 -21.80 26.92 25.48
C GLU A 8 -20.62 26.18 24.84
N SER A 9 -20.05 25.26 25.61
CA SER A 9 -19.28 24.13 25.10
C SER A 9 -20.26 22.98 24.91
N ASN A 10 -20.56 22.61 23.66
CA ASN A 10 -20.53 21.20 23.26
C ASN A 10 -20.83 21.03 21.78
N GLY A 11 -20.07 20.16 21.14
CA GLY A 11 -20.35 19.71 19.78
C GLY A 11 -19.11 19.45 18.96
N SER A 12 -18.07 18.85 19.54
CA SER A 12 -17.10 18.10 18.75
C SER A 12 -17.90 17.05 17.97
N LEU A 13 -18.10 17.32 16.68
CA LEU A 13 -18.72 16.41 15.75
C LEU A 13 -17.75 15.24 15.58
N GLU A 14 -17.78 14.29 16.50
CA GLU A 14 -17.23 12.96 16.24
C GLU A 14 -18.01 12.41 15.05
N MET A 15 -17.41 12.56 13.87
CA MET A 15 -17.76 11.83 12.65
C MET A 15 -17.49 10.34 12.88
N ARG A 16 -18.27 9.71 13.77
CA ARG A 16 -18.34 8.27 13.88
C ARG A 16 -19.06 7.80 12.63
N ALA A 17 -18.31 7.13 11.75
CA ALA A 17 -18.90 6.47 10.58
C ALA A 17 -20.12 5.67 11.05
N PRO A 18 -21.29 5.81 10.38
CA PRO A 18 -22.47 5.05 10.76
C PRO A 18 -22.13 3.55 10.73
N PRO A 19 -22.64 2.75 11.68
CA PRO A 19 -22.48 1.31 11.60
C PRO A 19 -23.03 0.84 10.25
N LEU A 20 -22.23 0.07 9.51
CA LEU A 20 -22.60 -0.46 8.21
C LEU A 20 -23.97 -1.15 8.33
N ASP A 21 -24.94 -0.75 7.50
CA ASP A 21 -26.28 -1.32 7.52
C ASP A 21 -26.21 -2.84 7.28
N SER A 22 -26.50 -3.59 8.33
CA SER A 22 -26.52 -5.06 8.39
C SER A 22 -27.40 -5.74 7.33
N ARG A 23 -28.22 -4.99 6.59
CA ARG A 23 -29.05 -5.53 5.52
C ARG A 23 -28.30 -5.89 4.23
N HIS A 24 -27.09 -5.38 3.98
CA HIS A 24 -26.38 -5.58 2.69
C HIS A 24 -24.97 -6.23 2.83
N MET A 25 -24.70 -6.99 3.89
CA MET A 25 -23.41 -7.70 4.00
C MET A 25 -23.41 -8.98 3.15
N SER A 26 -22.57 -8.99 2.12
CA SER A 26 -22.35 -10.16 1.26
C SER A 26 -21.78 -11.34 2.05
N ALA A 27 -21.91 -12.57 1.53
CA ALA A 27 -21.28 -13.74 2.14
C ALA A 27 -19.75 -13.59 2.26
N LEU A 28 -19.13 -12.92 1.28
CA LEU A 28 -17.70 -12.62 1.31
C LEU A 28 -17.35 -11.66 2.45
N SER A 29 -18.16 -10.62 2.67
CA SER A 29 -17.95 -9.66 3.76
C SER A 29 -17.96 -10.39 5.12
N LYS A 30 -18.98 -11.23 5.36
CA LYS A 30 -19.09 -12.01 6.61
C LYS A 30 -17.90 -12.93 6.85
N LEU A 31 -17.39 -13.56 5.78
CA LEU A 31 -16.18 -14.37 5.87
C LEU A 31 -14.95 -13.51 6.20
N GLY A 32 -14.84 -12.33 5.57
CA GLY A 32 -13.81 -11.35 5.84
C GLY A 32 -13.78 -10.91 7.30
N GLU A 33 -14.92 -10.47 7.85
CA GLU A 33 -15.03 -10.11 9.27
C GLU A 33 -14.58 -11.26 10.18
N ALA A 34 -15.08 -12.48 9.94
CA ALA A 34 -14.72 -13.62 10.77
C ALA A 34 -13.22 -13.92 10.78
N ARG A 35 -12.54 -13.76 9.62
CA ARG A 35 -11.08 -13.94 9.53
C ARG A 35 -10.29 -12.82 10.20
N ILE A 36 -10.78 -11.59 10.11
CA ILE A 36 -10.17 -10.44 10.79
C ILE A 36 -10.26 -10.63 12.31
N ASP A 37 -11.43 -11.01 12.83
CA ASP A 37 -11.64 -11.26 14.24
C ASP A 37 -10.75 -12.40 14.76
N GLU A 38 -10.62 -13.48 13.98
CA GLU A 38 -9.71 -14.60 14.30
C GLU A 38 -8.25 -14.16 14.38
N ALA A 39 -7.79 -13.35 13.42
CA ALA A 39 -6.41 -12.84 13.40
C ALA A 39 -6.12 -11.85 14.55
N ILE A 40 -7.11 -11.06 14.97
CA ILE A 40 -6.98 -10.19 16.14
C ILE A 40 -6.92 -11.03 17.42
N ALA A 41 -7.79 -12.04 17.54
CA ALA A 41 -7.84 -12.92 18.71
C ALA A 41 -6.57 -13.77 18.86
N SER A 42 -5.95 -14.18 17.75
CA SER A 42 -4.68 -14.93 17.75
C SER A 42 -3.45 -14.04 18.00
N GLY A 43 -3.60 -12.72 17.87
CA GLY A 43 -2.51 -11.75 17.91
C GLY A 43 -1.71 -11.64 16.61
N GLU A 44 -2.11 -12.33 15.54
CA GLU A 44 -1.51 -12.21 14.20
C GLU A 44 -1.75 -10.83 13.58
N LEU A 45 -2.89 -10.22 13.90
CA LEU A 45 -3.26 -8.88 13.45
C LEU A 45 -3.39 -7.94 14.65
N THR A 46 -2.58 -6.87 14.67
CA THR A 46 -2.78 -5.75 15.60
C THR A 46 -3.44 -4.60 14.85
N PRO A 47 -4.71 -4.28 15.14
CA PRO A 47 -5.38 -3.16 14.49
C PRO A 47 -4.74 -1.83 14.95
N PRO A 48 -4.67 -0.82 14.07
CA PRO A 48 -4.21 0.50 14.46
C PRO A 48 -5.22 1.15 15.43
N PRO A 49 -4.79 2.18 16.19
CA PRO A 49 -5.70 2.96 17.02
C PRO A 49 -6.91 3.50 16.23
N ALA A 50 -8.04 3.64 16.93
CA ALA A 50 -9.21 4.28 16.33
C ALA A 50 -8.87 5.70 15.88
N GLY A 51 -9.28 6.06 14.66
CA GLY A 51 -9.00 7.36 14.07
C GLY A 51 -7.63 7.47 13.39
N THR A 52 -6.85 6.39 13.29
CA THR A 52 -5.65 6.38 12.45
C THR A 52 -6.01 6.64 10.99
N GLU A 53 -5.45 7.70 10.42
CA GLU A 53 -5.58 8.00 8.99
C GLU A 53 -4.95 6.87 8.16
N CYS A 54 -5.66 6.44 7.14
CA CYS A 54 -5.16 5.43 6.21
C CYS A 54 -4.42 6.13 5.07
N ASP A 55 -3.14 5.83 4.87
CA ASP A 55 -2.42 6.28 3.68
C ASP A 55 -2.90 5.48 2.45
N LEU A 56 -3.73 6.15 1.65
CA LEU A 56 -4.28 5.62 0.41
C LEU A 56 -3.60 6.20 -0.83
N GLU A 57 -2.55 7.01 -0.67
CA GLU A 57 -1.87 7.68 -1.79
C GLU A 57 -1.41 6.65 -2.83
N ALA A 58 -0.75 5.59 -2.38
CA ALA A 58 -0.30 4.50 -3.26
C ALA A 58 -1.45 3.77 -3.98
N TYR A 59 -2.63 3.66 -3.36
CA TYR A 59 -3.81 3.05 -3.98
C TYR A 59 -4.39 3.93 -5.10
N PHE A 60 -4.44 5.25 -4.88
CA PHE A 60 -4.99 6.19 -5.85
C PHE A 60 -4.03 6.55 -6.98
N GLN A 61 -2.72 6.38 -6.79
CA GLN A 61 -1.74 6.48 -7.87
C GLN A 61 -1.87 5.39 -8.93
N ALA A 62 -2.45 4.23 -8.58
CA ALA A 62 -2.77 3.21 -9.57
C ALA A 62 -3.99 3.62 -10.41
N PRO A 63 -3.97 3.43 -11.75
CA PRO A 63 -5.14 3.69 -12.60
C PRO A 63 -6.33 2.82 -12.17
N ALA A 64 -7.55 3.34 -12.34
CA ALA A 64 -8.77 2.75 -11.77
C ALA A 64 -8.97 1.26 -12.09
N GLY A 65 -8.69 0.83 -13.32
CA GLY A 65 -8.82 -0.57 -13.74
C GLY A 65 -7.84 -1.53 -13.06
N TRP A 66 -6.74 -1.01 -12.50
CA TRP A 66 -5.66 -1.80 -11.91
C TRP A 66 -5.68 -1.82 -10.38
N ARG A 67 -6.38 -0.89 -9.73
CA ARG A 67 -6.33 -0.70 -8.27
C ARG A 67 -6.64 -1.97 -7.49
N SER A 68 -7.73 -2.65 -7.82
CA SER A 68 -8.17 -3.85 -7.10
C SER A 68 -7.17 -5.00 -7.24
N GLY A 69 -6.64 -5.22 -8.45
CA GLY A 69 -5.65 -6.28 -8.70
C GLY A 69 -4.34 -6.00 -7.96
N PHE A 70 -3.87 -4.76 -8.00
CA PHE A 70 -2.63 -4.34 -7.34
C PHE A 70 -2.74 -4.36 -5.81
N ALA A 71 -3.87 -3.90 -5.27
CA ALA A 71 -4.14 -3.96 -3.84
C ALA A 71 -4.17 -5.40 -3.34
N MET A 72 -4.78 -6.31 -4.10
CA MET A 72 -4.83 -7.73 -3.75
C MET A 72 -3.44 -8.37 -3.75
N LEU A 73 -2.66 -8.22 -4.82
CA LEU A 73 -1.31 -8.80 -4.90
C LEU A 73 -0.39 -8.27 -3.79
N LYS A 74 -0.38 -6.95 -3.59
CA LYS A 74 0.40 -6.30 -2.53
C LYS A 74 0.01 -6.81 -1.15
N GLY A 75 -1.29 -6.94 -0.88
CA GLY A 75 -1.81 -7.43 0.40
C GLY A 75 -1.40 -8.87 0.74
N HIS A 76 -1.08 -9.69 -0.27
CA HIS A 76 -0.64 -11.08 -0.11
C HIS A 76 0.88 -11.27 -0.27
N GLY A 77 1.66 -10.18 -0.32
CA GLY A 77 3.11 -10.24 -0.48
C GLY A 77 3.57 -10.65 -1.89
N PHE A 78 2.68 -10.68 -2.88
CA PHE A 78 3.02 -10.95 -4.27
C PHE A 78 3.44 -9.65 -4.96
N ALA A 79 4.70 -9.62 -5.41
CA ALA A 79 5.20 -8.56 -6.26
C ALA A 79 4.85 -8.85 -7.73
N PRO A 80 4.29 -7.89 -8.48
CA PRO A 80 4.14 -8.02 -9.92
C PRO A 80 5.50 -8.32 -10.61
N PRO A 81 5.51 -9.02 -11.76
CA PRO A 81 6.74 -9.32 -12.50
C PRO A 81 7.61 -8.09 -12.80
N GLU A 82 6.97 -6.93 -12.99
CA GLU A 82 7.65 -5.64 -13.21
C GLU A 82 8.45 -5.20 -11.99
N ILE A 83 7.95 -5.45 -10.78
CA ILE A 83 8.63 -5.12 -9.53
C ILE A 83 9.84 -6.04 -9.30
N GLU A 84 9.81 -7.27 -9.82
CA GLU A 84 10.97 -8.17 -9.78
C GLU A 84 12.16 -7.61 -10.60
N LEU A 85 11.91 -6.84 -11.67
CA LEU A 85 12.97 -6.16 -12.42
C LEU A 85 13.69 -5.10 -11.57
N LEU A 86 12.94 -4.38 -10.73
CA LEU A 86 13.51 -3.39 -9.81
C LEU A 86 14.34 -4.05 -8.71
N LYS A 87 13.83 -5.12 -8.10
CA LYS A 87 14.58 -5.89 -7.08
C LYS A 87 15.91 -6.42 -7.63
N GLN A 88 15.90 -6.90 -8.87
CA GLN A 88 17.12 -7.35 -9.55
C GLN A 88 18.09 -6.18 -9.76
N ALA A 89 17.61 -5.00 -10.19
CA ALA A 89 18.44 -3.82 -10.36
C ALA A 89 19.06 -3.36 -9.03
N GLU A 90 18.27 -3.30 -7.94
CA GLU A 90 18.77 -2.96 -6.60
C GLU A 90 19.85 -3.93 -6.10
N LYS A 91 19.68 -5.23 -6.35
CA LYS A 91 20.70 -6.23 -6.02
C LYS A 91 22.02 -5.97 -6.75
N LEU A 92 21.96 -5.65 -8.04
CA LEU A 92 23.16 -5.33 -8.84
C LEU A 92 23.76 -3.97 -8.43
N GLU A 93 22.95 -3.01 -8.00
CA GLU A 93 23.42 -1.73 -7.45
C GLU A 93 24.22 -1.94 -6.17
N GLY A 94 23.79 -2.85 -5.28
CA GLY A 94 24.57 -3.27 -4.12
C GLY A 94 25.93 -3.84 -4.51
N GLN A 95 25.96 -4.77 -5.48
CA GLN A 95 27.21 -5.34 -5.99
C GLN A 95 28.13 -4.29 -6.62
N LEU A 96 27.56 -3.28 -7.26
CA LEU A 96 28.30 -2.20 -7.91
C LEU A 96 28.96 -1.25 -6.89
N ILE A 97 28.35 -1.07 -5.72
CA ILE A 97 28.95 -0.30 -4.63
C ILE A 97 30.19 -1.02 -4.10
N ASP A 98 30.11 -2.34 -3.96
CA ASP A 98 31.19 -3.16 -3.39
C ASP A 98 32.28 -3.53 -4.41
N SER A 99 32.06 -3.28 -5.70
CA SER A 99 32.99 -3.65 -6.77
C SER A 99 34.14 -2.65 -6.95
N GLY A 100 35.37 -3.16 -6.82
CA GLY A 100 36.61 -2.40 -7.03
C GLY A 100 37.20 -2.47 -8.45
N ASP A 101 36.68 -3.34 -9.32
CA ASP A 101 37.17 -3.50 -10.70
C ASP A 101 36.39 -2.63 -11.69
N ALA A 102 37.11 -1.82 -12.48
CA ALA A 102 36.50 -0.92 -13.46
C ALA A 102 35.71 -1.66 -14.56
N ALA A 103 36.17 -2.85 -14.99
CA ALA A 103 35.48 -3.63 -16.01
C ALA A 103 34.17 -4.22 -15.46
N GLU A 104 34.21 -4.81 -14.26
CA GLU A 104 33.02 -5.32 -13.58
C GLU A 104 32.00 -4.21 -13.30
N ARG A 105 32.45 -3.04 -12.85
CA ARG A 105 31.58 -1.88 -12.61
C ARG A 105 30.85 -1.44 -13.87
N MET A 106 31.51 -1.47 -15.02
CA MET A 106 30.90 -1.15 -16.30
C MET A 106 29.85 -2.19 -16.70
N ARG A 107 30.14 -3.48 -16.51
CA ARG A 107 29.18 -4.57 -16.77
C ARG A 107 27.92 -4.40 -15.91
N LEU A 108 28.09 -4.25 -14.60
CA LEU A 108 27.00 -4.08 -13.64
C LEU A 108 26.14 -2.86 -13.97
N ARG A 109 26.76 -1.71 -14.30
CA ARG A 109 26.02 -0.52 -14.71
C ARG A 109 25.12 -0.79 -15.91
N ARG A 110 25.66 -1.45 -16.94
CA ARG A 110 24.90 -1.79 -18.15
C ARG A 110 23.70 -2.69 -17.83
N GLU A 111 23.89 -3.69 -16.99
CA GLU A 111 22.84 -4.64 -16.62
C GLU A 111 21.73 -3.97 -15.80
N ILE A 112 22.10 -3.07 -14.87
CA ILE A 112 21.16 -2.21 -14.13
C ILE A 112 20.34 -1.35 -15.10
N ASP A 113 21.00 -0.71 -16.07
CA ASP A 113 20.33 0.15 -17.04
C ASP A 113 19.35 -0.66 -17.92
N GLU A 114 19.75 -1.85 -18.36
CA GLU A 114 18.89 -2.75 -19.13
C GLU A 114 17.63 -3.17 -18.33
N LEU A 115 17.77 -3.52 -17.05
CA LEU A 115 16.64 -3.84 -16.18
C LEU A 115 15.69 -2.65 -16.01
N ARG A 116 16.24 -1.45 -15.78
CA ARG A 116 15.46 -0.22 -15.63
C ARG A 116 14.73 0.17 -16.92
N VAL A 117 15.34 -0.06 -18.10
CA VAL A 117 14.68 0.13 -19.39
C VAL A 117 13.48 -0.80 -19.53
N ARG A 118 13.66 -2.11 -19.25
CA ARG A 118 12.57 -3.11 -19.33
C ARG A 118 11.41 -2.75 -18.40
N PHE A 119 11.71 -2.29 -17.19
CA PHE A 119 10.71 -1.81 -16.25
C PHE A 119 9.91 -0.63 -16.80
N ARG A 120 10.57 0.42 -17.30
CA ARG A 120 9.88 1.57 -17.92
C ARG A 120 8.99 1.14 -19.08
N MET A 121 9.47 0.27 -19.96
CA MET A 121 8.66 -0.25 -21.07
C MET A 121 7.42 -1.01 -20.59
N ALA A 122 7.51 -1.72 -19.46
CA ALA A 122 6.36 -2.41 -18.88
C ALA A 122 5.32 -1.43 -18.33
N LEU A 123 5.76 -0.39 -17.60
CA LEU A 123 4.86 0.65 -17.13
C LEU A 123 4.18 1.41 -18.28
N GLU A 124 4.89 1.70 -19.36
CA GLU A 124 4.29 2.39 -20.52
C GLU A 124 3.20 1.54 -21.19
N ARG A 125 3.36 0.21 -21.28
CA ARG A 125 2.29 -0.68 -21.76
C ARG A 125 1.06 -0.59 -20.88
N MET A 126 1.24 -0.64 -19.56
CA MET A 126 0.13 -0.57 -18.61
C MET A 126 -0.61 0.77 -18.59
N ARG A 127 0.05 1.86 -19.00
CA ARG A 127 -0.58 3.20 -19.11
C ARG A 127 -1.35 3.41 -20.40
N SER A 128 -1.08 2.60 -21.41
CA SER A 128 -1.65 2.74 -22.76
C SER A 128 -2.91 1.88 -22.95
N ASP A 129 -3.21 1.00 -22.00
CA ASP A 129 -4.41 0.16 -21.88
C ASP A 129 -5.44 0.81 -20.92
#